data_AF-A0A355V172-F1
#
_entry.id   AF-A0A355V172-F1
#
_cell.length_a   1.000
_cell.length_b   1.000
_cell.length_c   1.000
_cell.angle_alpha   90.00
_cell.angle_beta   90.00
_cell.angle_gamma   90.00
#
_symmetry.space_group_name_H-M   'P 1'
#
loop_
_entity.id
_entity.type
_entity.pdbx_description
1 polymer ?
#
loop_
_entity_poly.entity_id
_entity_poly.type
_entity_poly.pdbx_seq_one_letter_code
_entity_poly.pdbx_strand_id
1 'polypeptide(L)'
;MQNQGIKVEKSSFEFKGNTCYEYFISANIRGRDVKIKLGPSDPLDKGGYAVLDIVFGNEDTAEFVVEPFEFQDATGKIITGKRYIVRTTDKETGEIFECAVKPVRNSDKSLLAMLIK
;
A
#
# COMPACT_ATOMS: atom_id res chain seq x y z
N MET A 1 -16.13 6.50 3.43
CA MET A 1 -16.34 5.04 3.53
C MET A 1 -15.00 4.44 3.94
N GLN A 2 -14.90 3.99 5.19
CA GLN A 2 -13.71 3.30 5.69
C GLN A 2 -13.63 1.94 4.99
N ASN A 3 -12.52 1.65 4.30
CA ASN A 3 -12.28 0.31 3.74
C ASN A 3 -12.23 -0.69 4.90
N GLN A 4 -13.31 -1.44 5.11
CA GLN A 4 -13.38 -2.45 6.16
C GLN A 4 -12.48 -3.63 5.79
N GLY A 5 -11.27 -3.67 6.35
CA GLY A 5 -10.50 -4.90 6.56
C GLY A 5 -9.56 -5.36 5.44
N ILE A 6 -9.25 -4.52 4.44
CA ILE A 6 -8.19 -4.87 3.47
C ILE A 6 -6.84 -4.83 4.19
N LYS A 7 -6.08 -5.92 4.11
CA LYS A 7 -4.73 -6.04 4.65
C LYS A 7 -3.70 -6.04 3.54
N VAL A 8 -2.54 -5.48 3.84
CA VAL A 8 -1.33 -5.65 3.05
C VAL A 8 -0.48 -6.71 3.75
N GLU A 9 -0.02 -7.67 2.98
CA GLU A 9 0.85 -8.76 3.41
C GLU A 9 2.30 -8.46 3.00
N LYS A 10 3.23 -8.82 3.87
CA LYS A 10 4.67 -8.80 3.62
C LYS A 10 5.16 -10.22 3.41
N SER A 11 5.97 -10.46 2.39
CA SER A 11 6.61 -11.75 2.17
C SER A 11 8.04 -11.57 1.70
N SER A 12 8.94 -12.46 2.15
CA SER A 12 10.33 -12.47 1.72
C SER A 12 10.51 -13.31 0.44
N PHE A 13 11.45 -12.90 -0.39
CA PHE A 13 11.89 -13.66 -1.56
C PHE A 13 13.40 -13.49 -1.75
N GLU A 14 14.04 -14.51 -2.30
CA GLU A 14 15.46 -14.42 -2.65
C GLU A 14 15.62 -13.79 -4.02
N PHE A 15 16.48 -12.77 -4.10
CA PHE A 15 16.86 -12.15 -5.36
C PHE A 15 18.36 -11.91 -5.39
N LYS A 16 19.04 -12.59 -6.31
CA LYS A 16 20.50 -12.48 -6.52
C LYS A 16 21.30 -12.70 -5.21
N GLY A 17 20.86 -13.66 -4.38
CA GLY A 17 21.51 -13.99 -3.11
C GLY A 17 21.18 -13.04 -1.95
N ASN A 18 20.26 -12.09 -2.13
CA ASN A 18 19.77 -11.23 -1.05
C ASN A 18 18.31 -11.54 -0.74
N THR A 19 17.95 -11.54 0.54
CA THR A 19 16.55 -11.57 0.98
C THR A 19 15.94 -10.19 0.76
N CYS A 20 14.92 -10.12 -0.10
CA CYS A 20 14.14 -8.93 -0.35
C CYS A 20 12.71 -9.13 0.16
N TYR A 21 12.01 -8.04 0.46
CA TYR A 21 10.61 -8.08 0.84
C TYR A 21 9.72 -7.56 -0.29
N GLU A 22 8.58 -8.21 -0.47
CA GLU A 22 7.50 -7.71 -1.30
C GLU A 22 6.24 -7.45 -0.46
N TYR A 23 5.47 -6.46 -0.90
CA TYR A 23 4.26 -6.00 -0.23
C TYR A 23 3.08 -6.11 -1.19
N PHE A 24 1.99 -6.72 -0.75
CA PHE A 24 0.87 -6.98 -1.65
C PHE A 24 -0.46 -7.14 -0.92
N ILE A 25 -1.55 -6.97 -1.66
CA ILE A 25 -2.90 -7.34 -1.22
C ILE A 25 -3.29 -8.62 -1.95
N SER A 26 -3.65 -9.66 -1.20
CA SER A 26 -4.36 -10.83 -1.74
C SER A 26 -5.86 -10.57 -1.73
N ALA A 27 -6.51 -10.77 -2.88
CA ALA A 27 -7.96 -10.60 -2.99
C ALA A 27 -8.56 -11.58 -3.99
N ASN A 28 -9.84 -11.88 -3.82
CA ASN A 28 -10.62 -12.59 -4.84
C ASN A 28 -11.45 -11.58 -5.64
N ILE A 29 -11.18 -11.45 -6.94
CA ILE A 29 -11.93 -10.55 -7.84
C ILE A 29 -12.65 -11.41 -8.88
N ARG A 30 -13.99 -11.40 -8.83
CA ARG A 30 -14.87 -12.17 -9.73
C ARG A 30 -14.51 -13.67 -9.78
N GLY A 31 -14.23 -14.28 -8.63
CA GLY A 31 -13.91 -15.71 -8.52
C GLY A 31 -12.47 -16.07 -8.91
N ARG A 32 -11.58 -15.09 -9.07
CA ARG A 32 -10.16 -15.31 -9.30
C ARG A 32 -9.33 -14.70 -8.20
N ASP A 33 -8.44 -15.50 -7.62
CA ASP A 33 -7.46 -15.01 -6.67
C ASP A 33 -6.40 -14.19 -7.41
N VAL A 34 -6.16 -12.99 -6.92
CA VAL A 34 -5.21 -12.03 -7.48
C VAL A 34 -4.31 -11.49 -6.39
N LYS A 35 -3.08 -11.17 -6.77
CA LYS A 35 -2.07 -10.55 -5.93
C LYS A 35 -1.74 -9.17 -6.49
N ILE A 36 -2.06 -8.13 -5.74
CA ILE A 36 -1.88 -6.73 -6.13
C ILE A 36 -0.61 -6.23 -5.46
N LYS A 37 0.46 -6.02 -6.22
CA LYS A 37 1.72 -5.53 -5.63
C LYS A 37 1.67 -4.04 -5.31
N LEU A 38 2.14 -3.69 -4.12
CA LEU A 38 2.31 -2.33 -3.64
C LEU A 38 3.79 -2.02 -3.45
N GLY A 39 4.14 -0.76 -3.65
CA GLY A 39 5.48 -0.24 -3.41
C GLY A 39 5.43 1.21 -2.94
N PRO A 40 6.59 1.78 -2.60
CA PRO A 40 6.68 3.18 -2.18
C PRO A 40 6.13 4.12 -3.26
N SER A 41 5.58 5.25 -2.82
CA SER A 41 4.92 6.22 -3.71
C SER A 41 5.85 6.82 -4.77
N ASP A 42 7.15 6.87 -4.48
CA ASP A 42 8.21 7.19 -5.44
C ASP A 42 9.03 5.92 -5.74
N PRO A 43 8.94 5.36 -6.95
CA PRO A 43 9.68 4.15 -7.32
C PRO A 43 11.19 4.40 -7.49
N LEU A 44 11.63 5.65 -7.63
CA LEU A 44 13.06 6.01 -7.72
C LEU A 44 13.69 6.13 -6.33
N ASP A 45 12.88 6.43 -5.30
CA ASP A 45 13.30 6.42 -3.91
C ASP A 45 13.30 5.00 -3.34
N LYS A 46 14.44 4.33 -3.51
CA LYS A 46 14.66 3.00 -2.93
C LYS A 46 14.59 3.00 -1.39
N GLY A 47 14.82 4.14 -0.74
CA GLY A 47 14.67 4.30 0.71
C GLY A 47 13.22 4.12 1.17
N GLY A 48 12.24 4.32 0.29
CA GLY A 48 10.83 4.10 0.60
C GLY A 48 10.49 2.66 1.01
N TYR A 49 11.25 1.65 0.55
CA TYR A 49 11.08 0.28 1.03
C TYR A 49 11.54 0.09 2.48
N ALA A 50 12.57 0.82 2.92
CA ALA A 50 13.00 0.79 4.32
C ALA A 50 11.92 1.39 5.24
N VAL A 51 11.20 2.42 4.80
CA VAL A 51 10.06 2.96 5.54
C VAL A 51 8.93 1.93 5.64
N LEU A 52 8.64 1.19 4.56
CA LEU A 52 7.67 0.09 4.62
C LEU A 52 8.11 -1.02 5.57
N ASP A 53 9.40 -1.38 5.56
CA ASP A 53 9.95 -2.36 6.51
C ASP A 53 9.73 -1.91 7.97
N ILE A 54 9.95 -0.63 8.26
CA ILE A 54 9.72 -0.05 9.60
C ILE A 54 8.23 -0.08 9.97
N VAL A 55 7.33 0.30 9.05
CA VAL A 55 5.88 0.28 9.31
C VAL A 55 5.40 -1.13 9.64
N PHE A 56 5.87 -2.15 8.92
CA PHE A 56 5.52 -3.54 9.26
C PHE A 56 6.19 -4.00 10.56
N GLY A 57 7.39 -3.52 10.86
CA GLY A 57 8.15 -3.96 12.04
C GLY A 57 8.36 -5.47 12.01
N ASN A 58 7.86 -6.16 13.04
CA ASN A 58 7.90 -7.62 13.18
C ASN A 58 6.61 -8.32 12.71
N GLU A 59 5.63 -7.58 12.20
CA GLU A 59 4.36 -8.14 11.75
C GLU A 59 4.42 -8.47 10.25
N ASP A 60 3.67 -9.50 9.83
CA ASP A 60 3.56 -9.89 8.41
C ASP A 60 2.37 -9.23 7.70
N THR A 61 1.50 -8.53 8.45
CA THR A 61 0.32 -7.85 7.90
C THR A 61 0.16 -6.45 8.46
N ALA A 62 -0.31 -5.53 7.62
CA ALA A 62 -0.62 -4.15 7.97
C ALA A 62 -1.97 -3.72 7.38
N GLU A 63 -2.57 -2.67 7.93
CA GLU A 63 -3.84 -2.14 7.44
C GLU A 63 -3.65 -1.36 6.14
N PHE A 64 -4.56 -1.56 5.18
CA PHE A 64 -4.62 -0.76 3.97
C PHE A 64 -5.67 0.34 4.09
N VAL A 65 -5.21 1.59 4.18
CA VAL A 65 -6.06 2.78 4.33
C VAL A 65 -6.16 3.51 2.99
N VAL A 66 -7.38 3.93 2.65
CA VAL A 66 -7.67 4.72 1.45
C VAL A 66 -8.24 6.05 1.88
N GLU A 67 -7.50 7.12 1.62
CA GLU A 67 -7.89 8.48 1.99
C GLU A 67 -8.23 9.28 0.72
N PRO A 68 -9.45 9.81 0.58
CA PRO A 68 -9.75 10.74 -0.50
C PRO A 68 -8.98 12.04 -0.26
N PHE A 69 -8.50 12.66 -1.34
CA PHE A 69 -7.95 14.01 -1.29
C PHE A 69 -8.63 14.89 -2.34
N GLU A 70 -8.66 16.17 -2.04
CA GLU A 70 -9.10 17.23 -2.93
C GLU A 70 -8.13 18.40 -2.78
N PHE A 71 -7.62 18.92 -3.89
CA PHE A 71 -6.87 20.17 -3.88
C PHE A 71 -7.18 20.99 -5.13
N GLN A 72 -7.07 22.31 -4.99
CA GLN A 72 -7.22 23.24 -6.10
C GLN A 72 -5.83 23.57 -6.65
N ASP A 73 -5.66 23.44 -7.96
CA ASP A 73 -4.42 23.87 -8.61
C ASP A 73 -4.39 25.40 -8.81
N ALA A 74 -3.24 25.92 -9.26
CA ALA A 74 -3.06 27.36 -9.51
C ALA A 74 -3.99 27.95 -10.59
N THR A 75 -4.64 27.10 -11.41
CA THR A 75 -5.62 27.52 -12.44
C THR A 75 -7.05 27.56 -11.90
N GLY A 76 -7.25 27.17 -10.65
CA GLY A 76 -8.55 27.09 -10.01
C GLY A 76 -9.27 25.76 -10.25
N LYS A 77 -8.64 24.79 -10.93
CA LYS A 77 -9.21 23.47 -11.19
C LYS A 77 -9.14 22.60 -9.93
N ILE A 78 -10.28 21.99 -9.57
CA ILE A 78 -10.36 21.02 -8.49
C ILE A 78 -9.84 19.67 -8.99
N ILE A 79 -8.86 19.11 -8.29
CA ILE A 79 -8.29 17.79 -8.52
C ILE A 79 -8.64 16.91 -7.34
N THR A 80 -9.42 15.85 -7.59
CA THR A 80 -9.76 14.83 -6.60
C THR A 80 -9.02 13.54 -6.87
N GLY A 81 -8.74 12.78 -5.82
CA GLY A 81 -8.12 11.47 -5.95
C GLY A 81 -8.16 10.66 -4.66
N LYS A 82 -7.49 9.51 -4.68
CA LYS A 82 -7.33 8.63 -3.53
C LYS A 82 -5.84 8.47 -3.24
N ARG A 83 -5.45 8.64 -1.98
CA ARG A 83 -4.14 8.27 -1.44
C ARG A 83 -4.27 6.89 -0.80
N TYR A 84 -3.26 6.06 -1.02
CA TYR A 84 -3.18 4.72 -0.45
C TYR A 84 -2.08 4.70 0.60
N ILE A 85 -2.39 4.19 1.78
CA ILE A 85 -1.51 4.20 2.94
C ILE A 85 -1.49 2.80 3.53
N VAL A 86 -0.29 2.33 3.86
CA VAL A 86 -0.11 1.18 4.76
C VAL A 86 0.06 1.73 6.16
N ARG A 87 -0.72 1.21 7.11
CA ARG A 87 -0.73 1.65 8.51
C ARG A 87 -0.59 0.47 9.46
N THR A 88 0.20 0.65 10.51
CA THR A 88 0.21 -0.23 11.69
C THR A 88 0.10 0.63 12.95
N THR A 89 -0.27 -0.01 14.05
CA THR A 89 -0.29 0.62 15.37
C THR A 89 0.53 -0.24 16.30
N ASP A 90 1.53 0.37 16.93
CA ASP A 90 2.35 -0.30 17.93
C ASP A 90 1.48 -0.70 19.13
N LYS A 91 1.59 -1.96 19.55
CA LYS A 91 0.73 -2.53 20.59
C LYS A 91 1.12 -2.06 21.99
N GLU A 92 2.35 -1.61 22.20
CA GLU A 92 2.89 -1.22 23.50
C GLU A 92 2.74 0.29 23.74
N THR A 93 3.03 1.11 22.72
CA THR A 93 3.00 2.58 22.81
C THR A 93 1.71 3.19 22.26
N GLY A 94 1.00 2.49 21.38
CA GLY A 94 -0.14 3.03 20.63
C GLY A 94 0.26 3.97 19.49
N GLU A 95 1.56 4.08 19.18
CA GLU A 95 2.06 4.93 18.09
C GLU A 95 1.63 4.39 16.72
N ILE A 96 1.25 5.30 15.82
CA ILE A 96 0.80 4.94 14.47
C ILE A 96 1.96 5.14 13.49
N PHE A 97 2.30 4.09 12.77
CA PHE A 97 3.29 4.13 11.70
C PHE A 97 2.61 4.03 10.34
N GLU A 98 3.01 4.89 9.41
CA GLU A 98 2.37 5.00 8.10
C GLU A 98 3.36 5.15 6.96
N CYS A 99 3.04 4.52 5.82
CA CYS A 99 3.76 4.75 4.57
C CYS A 99 2.78 4.89 3.41
N ALA A 100 2.96 5.94 2.61
CA ALA A 100 2.17 6.13 1.39
C ALA A 100 2.67 5.20 0.28
N VAL A 101 1.75 4.43 -0.31
CA VAL A 101 2.05 3.40 -1.30
C VAL A 101 1.33 3.62 -2.62
N LYS A 102 1.81 2.95 -3.67
CA LYS A 102 1.14 2.87 -4.97
C LYS A 102 1.20 1.45 -5.52
N PRO A 103 0.20 1.06 -6.35
CA PRO A 103 0.31 -0.17 -7.14
C PRO A 103 1.53 -0.08 -8.06
N VAL A 104 2.35 -1.13 -8.07
CA VAL A 104 3.65 -1.13 -8.77
C VAL A 104 3.49 -1.19 -10.28
N ARG A 105 2.51 -1.96 -10.78
CA ARG A 105 2.24 -2.15 -12.21
C ARG A 105 0.88 -1.58 -12.60
N ASN A 106 0.69 -1.32 -13.89
CA ASN A 106 -0.61 -0.91 -14.44
C ASN A 106 -1.71 -1.96 -14.20
N SER A 107 -1.36 -3.26 -14.22
CA SER A 107 -2.27 -4.34 -13.86
C SER A 107 -2.67 -4.27 -12.38
N ASP A 108 -1.71 -4.05 -11.48
CA ASP A 108 -1.97 -3.89 -10.04
C ASP A 108 -2.92 -2.69 -9.80
N LYS A 109 -2.71 -1.58 -10.53
CA LYS A 109 -3.58 -0.40 -10.46
C LYS A 109 -5.02 -0.74 -10.87
N SER A 110 -5.18 -1.51 -11.95
CA SER A 110 -6.49 -1.90 -12.46
C SER A 110 -7.21 -2.85 -11.49
N LEU A 111 -6.49 -3.83 -10.95
CA LEU A 111 -7.01 -4.77 -9.94
C LEU A 111 -7.39 -4.04 -8.65
N LEU A 112 -6.54 -3.11 -8.19
CA LEU A 112 -6.83 -2.30 -7.01
C LEU A 112 -8.11 -1.50 -7.22
N ALA A 113 -8.26 -0.82 -8.37
CA ALA A 113 -9.47 -0.08 -8.71
C ALA A 113 -10.74 -0.94 -8.78
N MET A 114 -10.61 -2.22 -9.13
CA MET A 114 -11.73 -3.18 -9.07
C MET A 114 -12.06 -3.58 -7.63
N LEU A 115 -11.08 -3.63 -6.74
CA LEU A 115 -11.21 -4.02 -5.34
C LEU A 115 -11.82 -2.91 -4.47
N ILE A 116 -11.41 -1.65 -4.67
CA ILE A 116 -11.75 -0.50 -3.78
C ILE A 116 -12.95 0.34 -4.27
N LYS A 117 -13.85 -0.27 -5.03
CA LYS A 117 -15.02 0.43 -5.60
C LYS A 117 -15.92 1.01 -4.52
#